data_AF-A0A3N0W0I2-F1
#
_entry.id   AF-A0A3N0W0I2-F1
#
_cell.length_a   1.000
_cell.length_b   1.000
_cell.length_c   1.000
_cell.angle_alpha   90.00
_cell.angle_beta   90.00
_cell.angle_gamma   90.00
#
_symmetry.space_group_name_H-M   'P 1'
#
loop_
_entity.id
_entity.type
_entity.pdbx_description
1 polymer ?
#
loop_
_entity_poly.entity_id
_entity_poly.type
_entity_poly.pdbx_seq_one_letter_code
_entity_poly.pdbx_strand_id
1 'polypeptide(L)'
;MAKRVNNEPLRAMAERMFVEEGMTAKAIASTIDVTEQTIGRWRKGIQGDISWDEKRKQYLTAPNNIKKVLMTELGDLAEGKDSRIDVKAIAAVTKAIELLSDKVSAQIVMAVFKEFDSWMAVQDPEAAVSFLEWHKMFLLYKAQQEQ
;
A
#
# COMPACT_ATOMS: atom_id res chain seq x y z
N MET A 1 36.19 6.52 2.98
CA MET A 1 35.30 6.37 1.80
C MET A 1 33.89 6.12 2.31
N ALA A 2 32.92 6.98 2.00
CA ALA A 2 31.55 6.83 2.50
C ALA A 2 30.90 5.60 1.85
N LYS A 3 30.45 4.63 2.67
CA LYS A 3 29.62 3.50 2.23
C LYS A 3 28.42 4.07 1.48
N ARG A 4 28.26 3.74 0.20
CA ARG A 4 27.01 4.00 -0.53
C ARG A 4 25.93 3.14 0.12
N VAL A 5 25.18 3.72 1.04
CA VAL A 5 24.00 3.08 1.61
C VAL A 5 23.02 2.88 0.46
N ASN A 6 22.62 1.64 0.21
CA ASN A 6 21.62 1.34 -0.79
C ASN A 6 20.26 1.83 -0.27
N ASN A 7 19.89 3.06 -0.62
CA ASN A 7 18.66 3.70 -0.19
C ASN A 7 17.43 3.24 -1.00
N GLU A 8 17.57 2.26 -1.90
CA GLU A 8 16.49 1.82 -2.77
C GLU A 8 15.30 1.20 -2.03
N PRO A 9 15.48 0.37 -0.97
CA PRO A 9 14.36 -0.12 -0.16
C PRO A 9 13.62 1.00 0.58
N LEU A 10 14.38 1.95 1.17
CA LEU A 10 13.83 3.11 1.87
C LEU A 10 13.08 4.04 0.91
N ARG A 11 13.59 4.22 -0.31
CA ARG A 11 12.94 4.99 -1.36
C ARG A 11 11.62 4.33 -1.78
N ALA A 12 11.60 3.01 -2.00
CA ALA A 12 10.39 2.29 -2.38
C ALA A 12 9.31 2.37 -1.29
N MET A 13 9.71 2.26 -0.02
CA MET A 13 8.80 2.43 1.13
C MET A 13 8.26 3.86 1.21
N ALA A 14 9.12 4.87 1.06
CA ALA A 14 8.71 6.27 1.03
C ALA A 14 7.78 6.61 -0.15
N GLU A 15 8.01 6.00 -1.31
CA GLU A 15 7.16 6.17 -2.49
C GLU A 15 5.75 5.63 -2.22
N ARG A 16 5.64 4.43 -1.65
CA ARG A 16 4.36 3.83 -1.25
C ARG A 16 3.60 4.72 -0.26
N MET A 17 4.26 5.16 0.80
CA MET A 17 3.67 6.05 1.80
C MET A 17 3.16 7.37 1.19
N PHE A 18 3.84 7.91 0.18
CA PHE A 18 3.43 9.15 -0.47
C PHE A 18 2.28 8.95 -1.48
N VAL A 19 2.41 7.93 -2.34
CA VAL A 19 1.54 7.68 -3.49
C VAL A 19 0.24 7.00 -3.06
N GLU A 20 0.34 5.98 -2.21
CA GLU A 20 -0.78 5.10 -1.85
C GLU A 20 -1.44 5.54 -0.54
N GLU A 21 -0.64 5.83 0.49
CA GLU A 21 -1.14 6.22 1.82
C GLU A 21 -1.36 7.73 1.97
N GLY A 22 -0.84 8.51 1.02
CA GLY A 22 -1.07 9.95 0.92
C GLY A 22 -0.32 10.81 1.93
N MET A 23 0.69 10.26 2.61
CA MET A 23 1.49 10.94 3.62
C MET A 23 2.27 12.14 3.06
N THR A 24 2.61 13.09 3.93
CA THR A 24 3.45 14.24 3.56
C THR A 24 4.94 13.88 3.62
N ALA A 25 5.77 14.58 2.85
CA ALA A 25 7.23 14.36 2.86
C ALA A 25 7.85 14.51 4.27
N LYS A 26 7.31 15.44 5.07
CA LYS A 26 7.70 15.63 6.46
C LYS A 26 7.35 14.43 7.35
N ALA A 27 6.15 13.87 7.19
CA ALA A 27 5.73 12.69 7.97
C ALA A 27 6.58 11.47 7.61
N ILE A 28 6.81 11.24 6.31
CA ILE A 28 7.63 10.13 5.80
C ILE A 28 9.07 10.25 6.31
N ALA A 29 9.65 11.45 6.25
CA ALA A 29 10.98 11.74 6.76
C ALA A 29 11.16 11.30 8.22
N SER A 30 10.17 11.59 9.08
CA SER A 30 10.16 11.13 10.47
C SER A 30 9.96 9.62 10.61
N THR A 31 9.14 9.00 9.75
CA THR A 31 8.82 7.57 9.83
C THR A 31 10.00 6.67 9.44
N ILE A 32 10.79 7.07 8.43
CA ILE A 32 11.89 6.25 7.91
C ILE A 32 13.29 6.81 8.23
N ASP A 33 13.36 7.77 9.16
CA ASP A 33 14.59 8.40 9.66
C ASP A 33 15.50 8.96 8.55
N VAL A 34 14.93 9.75 7.64
CA VAL A 34 15.68 10.46 6.60
C VAL A 34 15.28 11.93 6.55
N THR A 35 16.13 12.79 5.99
CA THR A 35 15.79 14.21 5.87
C THR A 35 14.63 14.45 4.89
N GLU A 36 13.80 15.46 5.17
CA GLU A 36 12.75 15.90 4.25
C GLU A 36 13.32 16.30 2.88
N GLN A 37 14.55 16.84 2.83
CA GLN A 37 15.24 17.16 1.59
C GLN A 37 15.52 15.91 0.74
N THR A 38 15.85 14.78 1.38
CA THR A 38 16.05 13.49 0.71
C THR A 38 14.75 13.01 0.08
N ILE A 39 13.64 13.04 0.82
CA ILE A 39 12.30 12.69 0.30
C ILE A 39 11.91 13.61 -0.86
N GLY A 40 12.15 14.91 -0.73
CA GLY A 40 11.88 15.88 -1.78
C GLY A 40 12.67 15.66 -3.06
N ARG A 41 13.89 15.09 -2.97
CA ARG A 41 14.67 14.67 -4.15
C ARG A 41 14.09 13.41 -4.79
N TRP A 42 13.70 12.42 -4.00
CA TRP A 42 13.10 11.19 -4.51
C TRP A 42 11.74 11.43 -5.17
N ARG A 43 10.91 12.28 -4.58
CA ARG A 43 9.59 12.69 -5.08
C ARG A 43 9.61 13.25 -6.51
N LYS A 44 10.69 13.89 -6.91
CA LYS A 44 10.85 14.47 -8.26
C LYS A 44 11.01 13.41 -9.36
N GLY A 45 11.24 12.15 -9.01
CA GLY A 45 11.60 11.09 -9.95
C GLY A 45 13.10 11.10 -10.27
N ILE A 46 13.64 9.95 -10.67
CA ILE A 46 14.99 9.79 -11.21
C ILE A 46 14.85 9.52 -12.71
N GLN A 47 15.77 10.07 -13.53
CA GLN A 47 15.86 9.95 -15.00
C GLN A 47 14.91 8.91 -15.63
N GLY A 48 13.87 9.40 -16.31
CA GLY A 48 12.92 8.60 -17.07
C GLY A 48 11.65 8.20 -16.31
N ASP A 49 11.61 8.36 -14.99
CA ASP A 49 10.43 8.08 -14.17
C ASP A 49 9.57 9.34 -13.96
N ILE A 50 8.26 9.15 -13.86
CA ILE A 50 7.32 10.24 -13.54
C ILE A 50 7.42 10.63 -12.07
N SER A 51 7.10 11.88 -11.74
CA SER A 51 7.12 12.35 -10.35
C SER A 51 6.13 11.55 -9.50
N TRP A 52 6.42 11.41 -8.20
CA TRP A 52 5.50 10.73 -7.29
C TRP A 52 4.15 11.45 -7.17
N ASP A 53 4.11 12.76 -7.45
CA ASP A 53 2.85 13.50 -7.54
C ASP A 53 1.99 13.03 -8.71
N GLU A 54 2.60 12.79 -9.86
CA GLU A 54 1.89 12.25 -11.02
C GLU A 54 1.50 10.79 -10.78
N LYS A 55 2.36 9.98 -10.15
CA LYS A 55 2.01 8.61 -9.71
C LYS A 55 0.83 8.62 -8.74
N ARG A 56 0.82 9.52 -7.75
CA ARG A 56 -0.29 9.69 -6.79
C ARG A 56 -1.58 10.09 -7.50
N LYS A 57 -1.51 11.03 -8.44
CA LYS A 57 -2.66 11.45 -9.23
C LYS A 57 -3.21 10.29 -10.06
N GLN A 58 -2.34 9.51 -10.70
CA GLN A 58 -2.73 8.31 -11.45
C GLN A 58 -3.38 7.27 -10.53
N TYR A 59 -2.79 7.01 -9.37
CA TYR A 59 -3.32 6.09 -8.36
C TYR A 59 -4.72 6.49 -7.89
N LEU A 60 -4.91 7.77 -7.53
CA LEU A 60 -6.21 8.30 -7.09
C LEU A 60 -7.28 8.32 -8.20
N THR A 61 -6.87 8.50 -9.45
CA THR A 61 -7.80 8.58 -10.59
C THR A 61 -8.06 7.24 -11.25
N ALA A 62 -7.23 6.22 -11.02
CA ALA A 62 -7.35 4.89 -11.62
C ALA A 62 -8.73 4.25 -11.40
N PRO A 63 -9.31 4.22 -10.17
CA PRO A 63 -10.64 3.63 -9.97
C PRO A 63 -11.73 4.34 -10.75
N ASN A 64 -11.69 5.68 -10.78
CA ASN A 64 -12.67 6.50 -11.50
C ASN A 64 -12.53 6.36 -13.02
N ASN A 65 -11.30 6.25 -13.53
CA ASN A 65 -11.04 6.04 -14.94
C ASN A 65 -11.52 4.65 -15.39
N ILE A 66 -11.25 3.60 -14.60
CA ILE A 66 -11.76 2.25 -14.84
C ILE A 66 -13.29 2.25 -14.85
N LYS A 67 -13.92 2.88 -13.85
CA LYS A 67 -15.38 3.01 -13.77
C LYS A 67 -15.95 3.70 -15.01
N LYS A 68 -15.33 4.78 -15.48
CA LYS A 68 -15.77 5.51 -16.69
C LYS A 68 -15.72 4.61 -17.92
N VAL A 69 -14.63 3.88 -18.12
CA VAL A 69 -14.46 2.94 -19.25
C VAL A 69 -15.51 1.85 -19.22
N LEU A 70 -15.76 1.23 -18.06
CA LEU A 70 -16.79 0.20 -17.90
C LEU A 70 -18.21 0.72 -18.17
N MET A 71 -18.52 1.94 -17.72
CA MET A 71 -19.84 2.56 -17.97
C MET A 71 -20.05 2.90 -19.45
N THR A 72 -19.00 3.32 -20.16
CA THR A 72 -19.07 3.51 -21.62
C THR A 72 -19.32 2.20 -22.35
N GLU A 73 -18.61 1.14 -21.95
CA GLU A 73 -18.78 -0.19 -22.53
C GLU A 73 -20.21 -0.74 -22.32
N LEU A 74 -20.78 -0.55 -21.14
CA LEU A 74 -22.18 -0.89 -20.86
C LEU A 74 -23.17 -0.15 -21.74
N GLY A 75 -22.90 1.13 -22.05
CA GLY A 75 -23.71 1.91 -22.97
C GLY A 75 -23.67 1.35 -24.40
N ASP A 76 -22.47 1.01 -24.89
CA ASP A 76 -22.33 0.42 -26.23
C ASP A 76 -23.04 -0.94 -26.36
N LEU A 77 -22.94 -1.78 -25.33
CA LEU A 77 -23.67 -3.05 -25.27
C LEU A 77 -25.19 -2.86 -25.27
N ALA A 78 -25.69 -1.85 -24.55
CA ALA A 78 -27.12 -1.53 -24.53
C ALA A 78 -27.64 -1.04 -25.90
N GLU A 79 -26.78 -0.44 -26.71
CA GLU A 79 -27.06 -0.04 -28.09
C GLU A 79 -26.90 -1.19 -29.11
N GLY A 80 -26.56 -2.40 -28.65
CA GLY A 80 -26.39 -3.59 -29.50
C GLY A 80 -25.05 -3.64 -30.24
N LYS A 81 -24.06 -2.86 -29.82
CA LYS A 81 -22.69 -2.92 -30.35
C LYS A 81 -21.90 -4.05 -29.69
N ASP A 82 -20.88 -4.53 -30.39
CA ASP A 82 -19.95 -5.53 -29.85
C ASP A 82 -19.07 -4.95 -28.73
N SER A 83 -18.76 -5.81 -27.76
CA SER A 83 -17.83 -5.46 -26.68
C SER A 83 -16.41 -5.26 -27.24
N ARG A 84 -15.82 -4.12 -26.90
CA ARG A 84 -14.41 -3.77 -27.14
C ARG A 84 -13.51 -4.20 -25.97
N ILE A 85 -14.10 -4.59 -24.85
CA ILE A 85 -13.40 -4.99 -23.63
C ILE A 85 -13.55 -6.50 -23.40
N ASP A 86 -12.43 -7.19 -23.21
CA ASP A 86 -12.46 -8.57 -22.73
C ASP A 86 -12.75 -8.59 -21.22
N VAL A 87 -14.03 -8.75 -20.88
CA VAL A 87 -14.50 -8.84 -19.49
C VAL A 87 -13.88 -10.01 -18.73
N LYS A 88 -13.52 -11.12 -19.43
CA LYS A 88 -12.85 -12.26 -18.80
C LYS A 88 -11.40 -11.91 -18.44
N ALA A 89 -10.70 -11.20 -19.32
CA ALA A 89 -9.36 -10.70 -19.03
C ALA A 89 -9.38 -9.71 -17.87
N ILE A 90 -10.37 -8.79 -17.81
CA ILE A 90 -10.53 -7.88 -16.68
C ILE A 90 -10.77 -8.66 -15.39
N ALA A 91 -11.71 -9.61 -15.37
CA ALA A 91 -11.99 -10.42 -14.18
C ALA A 91 -10.75 -11.18 -13.70
N ALA A 92 -9.94 -11.73 -14.62
CA ALA A 92 -8.68 -12.39 -14.28
C ALA A 92 -7.65 -11.41 -13.68
N VAL A 93 -7.53 -10.20 -14.25
CA VAL A 93 -6.63 -9.15 -13.74
C VAL A 93 -7.11 -8.64 -12.37
N THR A 94 -8.39 -8.36 -12.19
CA THR A 94 -8.96 -7.93 -10.90
C THR A 94 -8.74 -9.00 -9.84
N LYS A 95 -8.97 -10.28 -10.15
CA LYS A 95 -8.69 -11.37 -9.23
C LYS A 95 -7.20 -11.49 -8.91
N ALA A 96 -6.31 -11.30 -9.88
CA ALA A 96 -4.88 -11.25 -9.64
C ALA A 96 -4.49 -10.07 -8.74
N ILE A 97 -5.10 -8.89 -8.93
CA ILE A 97 -4.91 -7.71 -8.07
C ILE A 97 -5.44 -7.97 -6.65
N GLU A 98 -6.58 -8.64 -6.49
CA GLU A 98 -7.11 -9.04 -5.18
C GLU A 98 -6.20 -10.04 -4.48
N LEU A 99 -5.65 -11.00 -5.22
CA LEU A 99 -4.67 -11.96 -4.71
C LEU A 99 -3.33 -11.31 -4.36
N LEU A 100 -2.97 -10.24 -5.07
CA LEU A 100 -1.78 -9.41 -4.83
C LEU A 100 -2.06 -8.23 -3.89
N SER A 101 -3.31 -8.07 -3.43
CA SER A 101 -3.73 -6.94 -2.61
C SER A 101 -2.90 -6.91 -1.34
N ASP A 102 -2.41 -5.72 -0.96
CA ASP A 102 -1.64 -5.47 0.27
C ASP A 102 -2.43 -5.72 1.59
N LYS A 103 -3.56 -6.44 1.52
CA LYS A 103 -4.23 -6.99 2.68
C LYS A 103 -3.32 -8.06 3.29
N VAL A 104 -2.48 -7.62 4.22
CA VAL A 104 -1.72 -8.49 5.13
C VAL A 104 -2.70 -9.47 5.75
N SER A 105 -2.49 -10.78 5.68
CA SER A 105 -3.43 -11.74 6.28
C SER A 105 -3.41 -11.68 7.81
N ALA A 106 -4.48 -12.12 8.47
CA ALA A 106 -4.53 -12.20 9.94
C ALA A 106 -3.39 -13.06 10.50
N GLN A 107 -2.95 -14.07 9.73
CA GLN A 107 -1.80 -14.91 10.07
C GLN A 107 -0.48 -14.14 10.06
N ILE A 108 -0.25 -13.27 9.07
CA ILE A 108 0.97 -12.44 9.02
C ILE A 108 0.95 -11.42 10.16
N VAL A 109 -0.19 -10.76 10.41
CA VAL A 109 -0.31 -9.83 11.55
C VAL A 109 -0.04 -10.54 12.88
N MET A 110 -0.54 -11.77 13.06
CA MET A 110 -0.27 -12.55 14.26
C MET A 110 1.23 -12.85 14.42
N ALA A 111 1.94 -13.15 13.33
CA ALA A 111 3.38 -13.38 13.38
C ALA A 111 4.13 -12.11 13.83
N VAL A 112 3.76 -10.96 13.26
CA VAL A 112 4.34 -9.65 13.63
C VAL A 112 4.07 -9.31 15.10
N PHE A 113 2.83 -9.51 15.59
CA PHE A 113 2.52 -9.27 16.99
C PHE A 113 3.32 -10.15 17.93
N LYS A 114 3.51 -11.44 17.61
CA LYS A 114 4.35 -12.33 18.44
C LYS A 114 5.80 -11.86 18.51
N GLU A 115 6.36 -11.44 17.38
CA GLU A 115 7.73 -10.90 17.34
C GLU A 115 7.84 -9.61 18.14
N PHE A 116 6.88 -8.69 17.97
CA PHE A 116 6.78 -7.45 18.72
C PHE A 116 6.64 -7.70 20.22
N ASP A 117 5.70 -8.56 20.65
CA ASP A 117 5.45 -8.89 22.05
C ASP A 117 6.70 -9.52 22.70
N SER A 118 7.41 -10.36 21.96
CA SER A 118 8.68 -10.98 22.42
C SER A 118 9.78 -9.94 22.60
N TRP A 119 9.89 -8.97 21.68
CA TRP A 119 10.83 -7.86 21.81
C TRP A 119 10.44 -6.92 22.96
N MET A 120 9.16 -6.57 23.09
CA MET A 120 8.64 -5.67 24.11
C MET A 120 8.82 -6.27 25.51
N ALA A 121 8.65 -7.59 25.67
CA ALA A 121 8.87 -8.29 26.93
C ALA A 121 10.32 -8.14 27.46
N VAL A 122 11.29 -7.84 26.60
CA VAL A 122 12.67 -7.52 26.99
C VAL A 122 12.83 -6.05 27.38
N GLN A 123 12.07 -5.14 26.77
CA GLN A 123 12.17 -3.70 27.03
C GLN A 123 11.34 -3.27 28.25
N ASP A 124 10.07 -3.67 28.29
CA ASP A 124 9.09 -3.37 29.34
C ASP A 124 8.07 -4.53 29.42
N PRO A 125 8.25 -5.44 30.38
CA PRO A 125 7.35 -6.58 30.56
C PRO A 125 5.90 -6.20 30.88
N GLU A 126 5.67 -5.12 31.61
CA GLU A 126 4.32 -4.70 32.01
C GLU A 126 3.55 -4.17 30.80
N ALA A 127 4.21 -3.35 29.97
CA ALA A 127 3.63 -2.87 28.73
C ALA A 127 3.34 -4.01 27.74
N ALA A 128 4.24 -4.99 27.62
CA ALA A 128 4.04 -6.16 26.76
C ALA A 128 2.76 -6.93 27.13
N VAL A 129 2.52 -7.15 28.43
CA VAL A 129 1.27 -7.80 28.91
C VAL A 129 0.05 -6.95 28.58
N SER A 130 0.14 -5.63 28.71
CA SER A 130 -0.99 -4.73 28.41
C SER A 130 -1.42 -4.76 26.94
N PHE A 131 -0.50 -5.04 26.01
CA PHE A 131 -0.80 -5.10 24.56
C PHE A 131 -1.48 -6.39 24.13
N LEU A 132 -1.27 -7.51 24.84
CA LEU A 132 -1.79 -8.83 24.46
C LEU A 132 -3.31 -8.84 24.20
N GLU A 133 -4.09 -8.17 25.07
CA GLU A 133 -5.54 -8.10 24.93
C GLU A 133 -5.94 -7.30 23.68
N TRP A 134 -5.25 -6.20 23.39
CA TRP A 134 -5.50 -5.39 22.19
C TRP A 134 -5.11 -6.13 20.91
N HIS A 135 -3.95 -6.80 20.90
CA HIS A 135 -3.51 -7.62 19.77
C HIS A 135 -4.52 -8.74 19.48
N LYS A 136 -5.00 -9.43 20.51
CA LYS A 136 -6.05 -10.45 20.38
C LYS A 136 -7.35 -9.88 19.81
N MET A 137 -7.84 -8.77 20.35
CA MET A 137 -9.06 -8.12 19.84
C MET A 137 -8.90 -7.69 18.37
N PHE A 138 -7.75 -7.12 18.01
CA PHE A 138 -7.46 -6.71 16.64
C PHE A 138 -7.38 -7.91 15.68
N LEU A 139 -6.74 -9.01 16.08
CA LEU A 139 -6.67 -10.23 15.27
C LEU A 139 -8.06 -10.83 15.00
N LEU A 140 -8.95 -10.83 16.00
CA LEU A 140 -10.34 -11.29 15.84
C LEU A 140 -11.12 -10.39 14.87
N TYR A 141 -11.03 -9.07 15.04
CA TYR A 141 -11.61 -8.11 14.12
C TYR A 141 -11.10 -8.35 12.69
N LYS A 142 -9.79 -8.50 12.53
CA LYS A 142 -9.16 -8.70 11.23
C LYS A 142 -9.58 -10.01 10.54
N ALA A 143 -9.66 -11.10 11.28
CA ALA A 143 -10.13 -12.38 10.76
C ALA A 143 -11.58 -12.32 10.25
N GLN A 144 -12.44 -11.50 10.88
CA GLN A 144 -13.81 -11.27 10.40
C GLN A 144 -13.87 -10.45 9.11
N GLN A 145 -12.91 -9.56 8.88
CA GLN A 145 -12.82 -8.74 7.65
C GLN A 145 -12.19 -9.49 6.46
N GLU A 146 -11.63 -10.68 6.70
CA GLU A 146 -11.05 -11.55 5.67
C GLU A 146 -12.03 -12.61 5.14
N GLN A 147 -13.22 -12.74 5.76
CA GLN A 147 -14.34 -13.55 5.26
C GLN A 147 -15.19 -12.77 4.26
#